data_AF-A0AAF1C5L5-F1
#
_entry.id   AF-A0AAF1C5L5-F1
#
_cell.length_a   1.000
_cell.length_b   1.000
_cell.length_c   1.000
_cell.angle_alpha   90.00
_cell.angle_beta   90.00
_cell.angle_gamma   90.00
#
_symmetry.space_group_name_H-M   'P 1'
#
loop_
_entity.id
_entity.type
_entity.pdbx_description
1 polymer ?
#
loop_
_entity_poly.entity_id
_entity_poly.type
_entity_poly.pdbx_seq_one_letter_code
_entity_poly.pdbx_strand_id
1 'polypeptide(L)'
;MENIKDTSTVTIVEDYSVLKFNLLEDKDIEQAQFIFSAIREYVKHNLQEKIDYGTIPYCGNKPVLFKPGAEKLCRLFKLRPTFDLVDKIIDYQSPLFHYHFRCNLYRFGELVGQADGLASSKEKKFDRTDKRGVYDYSVVNTIMKMAQKRALVAAVLIVCGASEYFTQDLDD
;
A
#
# COMPACT_ATOMS: atom_id res chain seq x y z
N MET A 1 -51.72 -50.06 -19.64
CA MET A 1 -51.19 -48.79 -20.18
C MET A 1 -50.69 -48.02 -18.97
N GLU A 2 -49.55 -48.40 -18.40
CA GLU A 2 -48.19 -48.17 -18.89
C GLU A 2 -47.86 -46.69 -19.11
N ASN A 3 -46.75 -46.28 -18.46
CA ASN A 3 -45.88 -45.13 -18.73
C ASN A 3 -46.30 -43.78 -18.11
N ILE A 4 -45.45 -43.02 -17.39
CA ILE A 4 -43.98 -42.93 -17.32
C ILE A 4 -43.58 -42.12 -16.05
N LYS A 5 -42.53 -42.59 -15.35
CA LYS A 5 -41.32 -41.91 -14.78
C LYS A 5 -41.47 -40.47 -14.23
N ASP A 6 -40.78 -39.99 -13.20
CA ASP A 6 -39.46 -40.23 -12.60
C ASP A 6 -39.47 -39.30 -11.35
N THR A 7 -39.01 -39.71 -10.16
CA THR A 7 -37.64 -39.43 -9.66
C THR A 7 -37.42 -37.92 -9.45
N SER A 8 -37.24 -37.35 -8.26
CA SER A 8 -36.57 -37.81 -7.04
C SER A 8 -36.99 -36.86 -5.91
N THR A 9 -37.21 -37.35 -4.70
CA THR A 9 -37.14 -36.49 -3.51
C THR A 9 -35.68 -36.06 -3.36
N VAL A 10 -35.40 -34.79 -3.65
CA VAL A 10 -34.11 -34.17 -3.39
C VAL A 10 -33.88 -34.17 -1.87
N THR A 11 -33.14 -35.15 -1.39
CA THR A 11 -32.49 -35.06 -0.08
C THR A 11 -31.46 -33.95 -0.20
N ILE A 12 -31.76 -32.79 0.37
CA ILE A 12 -30.76 -31.76 0.61
C ILE A 12 -29.84 -32.34 1.69
N VAL A 13 -28.83 -33.11 1.27
CA VAL A 13 -27.66 -33.35 2.10
C VAL A 13 -26.79 -32.13 1.90
N GLU A 14 -27.15 -31.05 2.59
CA GLU A 14 -26.26 -29.92 2.78
C GLU A 14 -25.15 -30.38 3.72
N ASP A 15 -24.17 -31.07 3.16
CA ASP A 15 -22.94 -31.41 3.86
C ASP A 15 -22.08 -30.14 4.01
N TYR A 16 -22.46 -29.30 4.96
CA TYR A 16 -21.72 -28.12 5.37
C TYR A 16 -20.41 -28.47 6.12
N SER A 17 -20.12 -29.75 6.39
CA SER A 17 -18.90 -30.14 7.12
C SER A 17 -17.61 -29.91 6.32
N VAL A 18 -17.72 -29.83 4.99
CA VAL A 18 -16.60 -29.62 4.06
C VAL A 18 -16.29 -28.13 3.82
N LEU A 19 -17.05 -27.22 4.45
CA LEU A 19 -16.84 -25.77 4.34
C LEU A 19 -15.68 -25.33 5.24
N LYS A 20 -14.46 -25.63 4.75
CA LYS A 20 -13.27 -24.78 4.84
C LYS A 20 -12.89 -24.29 6.24
N PHE A 21 -13.01 -25.12 7.27
CA PHE A 21 -12.49 -24.79 8.60
C PHE A 21 -11.03 -25.20 8.85
N ASN A 22 -10.26 -25.44 7.78
CA ASN A 22 -8.80 -25.46 7.80
C ASN A 22 -8.30 -24.45 6.76
N LEU A 23 -8.25 -23.18 7.15
CA LEU A 23 -7.81 -22.08 6.27
C LEU A 23 -6.29 -21.85 6.34
N LEU A 24 -5.59 -22.58 7.20
CA LEU A 24 -4.15 -22.55 7.38
C LEU A 24 -3.69 -23.97 7.75
N GLU A 25 -2.76 -24.53 7.00
CA GLU A 25 -2.03 -25.74 7.36
C GLU A 25 -0.84 -25.38 8.26
N ASP A 26 -0.29 -26.34 9.01
CA ASP A 26 0.90 -26.11 9.85
C ASP A 26 2.07 -25.53 9.04
N LYS A 27 2.19 -25.97 7.79
CA LYS A 27 3.17 -25.46 6.83
C LYS A 27 2.96 -23.97 6.48
N ASP A 28 1.72 -23.50 6.44
CA ASP A 28 1.40 -22.09 6.21
C ASP A 28 1.81 -21.24 7.43
N ILE A 29 1.62 -21.78 8.63
CA ILE A 29 2.05 -21.14 9.88
C ILE A 29 3.58 -21.07 9.95
N GLU A 30 4.27 -22.16 9.67
CA GLU A 30 5.74 -22.20 9.60
C GLU A 30 6.27 -21.22 8.55
N GLN A 31 5.65 -21.15 7.38
CA GLN A 31 6.02 -20.22 6.33
C GLN A 31 5.79 -18.77 6.75
N ALA A 32 4.68 -18.46 7.42
CA ALA A 32 4.40 -17.13 7.97
C ALA A 32 5.44 -16.74 9.04
N GLN A 33 5.78 -17.65 9.96
CA GLN A 33 6.82 -17.44 10.97
C GLN A 33 8.19 -17.18 10.33
N PHE A 34 8.53 -17.93 9.28
CA PHE A 34 9.75 -17.70 8.52
C PHE A 34 9.74 -16.31 7.84
N ILE A 35 8.63 -15.91 7.22
CA ILE A 35 8.49 -14.59 6.59
C ILE A 35 8.65 -13.47 7.63
N PHE A 36 8.01 -13.59 8.80
CA PHE A 36 8.09 -12.59 9.86
C PHE A 36 9.48 -12.50 10.51
N SER A 37 10.17 -13.63 10.68
CA SER A 37 11.55 -13.61 11.16
C SER A 37 12.50 -13.01 10.12
N ALA A 38 12.32 -13.33 8.83
CA ALA A 38 13.11 -12.77 7.74
C ALA A 38 12.95 -11.25 7.62
N ILE A 39 11.72 -10.71 7.72
CA ILE A 39 11.52 -9.25 7.69
C ILE A 39 12.15 -8.58 8.92
N ARG A 40 11.99 -9.16 10.11
CA ARG A 40 12.56 -8.61 11.34
C ARG A 40 14.08 -8.48 11.24
N GLU A 41 14.76 -9.55 10.83
CA GLU A 41 16.21 -9.56 10.66
C GLU A 41 16.65 -8.61 9.54
N TYR A 42 15.92 -8.58 8.42
CA TYR A 42 16.24 -7.68 7.32
C TYR A 42 16.13 -6.21 7.74
N VAL A 43 15.01 -5.84 8.38
CA VAL A 43 14.77 -4.48 8.90
C VAL A 43 15.91 -4.07 9.84
N LYS A 44 16.25 -4.93 10.80
CA LYS A 44 17.28 -4.67 11.81
C LYS A 44 18.68 -4.46 11.22
N HIS A 45 19.03 -5.19 10.14
CA HIS A 45 20.40 -5.21 9.62
C HIS A 45 20.61 -4.43 8.31
N ASN A 46 19.55 -4.13 7.56
CA ASN A 46 19.66 -3.58 6.19
C ASN A 46 18.93 -2.25 5.98
N LEU A 47 18.01 -1.88 6.89
CA LEU A 47 17.41 -0.55 6.90
C LEU A 47 18.20 0.35 7.85
N GLN A 48 18.57 1.52 7.35
CA GLN A 48 19.36 2.51 8.06
C GLN A 48 18.46 3.66 8.49
N GLU A 49 18.47 3.97 9.78
CA GLU A 49 17.78 5.13 10.33
C GLU A 49 18.27 6.42 9.63
N LYS A 50 17.36 7.36 9.42
CA LYS A 50 17.51 8.64 8.68
C LYS A 50 17.66 8.51 7.15
N ILE A 51 17.85 7.30 6.62
CA ILE A 51 17.92 7.05 5.17
C ILE A 51 16.68 6.28 4.71
N ASP A 52 16.43 5.13 5.33
CA ASP A 52 15.36 4.22 4.95
C ASP A 52 14.09 4.42 5.80
N TYR A 53 14.26 4.89 7.04
CA TYR A 53 13.18 5.21 7.97
C TYR A 53 13.65 6.26 8.98
N GLY A 54 12.74 6.89 9.72
CA GLY A 54 13.11 7.77 10.82
C GLY A 54 11.92 8.31 11.59
N THR A 55 12.18 8.94 12.73
CA THR A 55 11.14 9.64 13.51
C THR A 55 10.85 11.01 12.89
N ILE A 56 9.57 11.28 12.66
CA ILE A 56 9.04 12.59 12.28
C ILE A 56 8.28 13.14 13.50
N PRO A 57 8.32 14.47 13.76
CA PRO A 57 7.44 15.07 14.74
C PRO A 57 5.98 14.61 14.58
N TYR A 58 5.25 14.51 15.70
CA TYR A 58 3.82 14.17 15.74
C TYR A 58 3.42 12.76 15.23
N CYS A 59 4.34 11.93 14.73
CA CYS A 59 4.07 10.54 14.31
C CYS A 59 4.14 9.49 15.45
N GLY A 60 4.08 9.92 16.71
CA GLY A 60 4.13 9.03 17.88
C GLY A 60 5.49 8.33 18.05
N ASN A 61 5.46 7.13 18.64
CA ASN A 61 6.70 6.39 18.98
C ASN A 61 7.21 5.51 17.83
N LYS A 62 6.42 5.29 16.77
CA LYS A 62 6.78 4.40 15.67
C LYS A 62 7.46 5.20 14.55
N PRO A 63 8.64 4.80 14.06
CA PRO A 63 9.31 5.50 12.97
C PRO A 63 8.48 5.43 11.67
N VAL A 64 8.67 6.42 10.81
CA VAL A 64 8.05 6.49 9.48
C VAL A 64 8.95 5.78 8.46
N LEU A 65 8.37 4.95 7.59
CA LEU A 65 9.10 4.35 6.48
C LEU A 65 9.30 5.37 5.35
N PHE A 66 10.54 5.58 4.94
CA PHE A 66 10.87 6.45 3.82
C PHE A 66 10.88 5.67 2.49
N LYS A 67 10.89 6.41 1.39
CA LYS A 67 10.90 5.83 0.04
C LYS A 67 12.07 4.84 -0.18
N PRO A 68 13.33 5.14 0.22
CA PRO A 68 14.42 4.18 0.05
C PRO A 68 14.17 2.86 0.79
N GLY A 69 13.60 2.92 2.01
CA GLY A 69 13.21 1.73 2.76
C GLY A 69 12.10 0.93 2.08
N ALA A 70 11.08 1.62 1.55
CA ALA A 70 10.01 0.97 0.79
C ALA A 70 10.55 0.27 -0.48
N GLU A 71 11.49 0.89 -1.20
CA GLU A 71 12.13 0.30 -2.39
C GLU A 71 12.99 -0.92 -2.04
N LYS A 72 13.72 -0.89 -0.93
CA LYS A 72 14.46 -2.06 -0.41
C LYS A 72 13.53 -3.23 -0.08
N LEU A 73 12.41 -2.95 0.60
CA LEU A 73 11.41 -3.97 0.90
C LEU A 73 10.76 -4.52 -0.38
N CYS A 74 10.43 -3.67 -1.35
CA CYS A 74 9.98 -4.16 -2.66
C CYS A 74 10.99 -5.14 -3.28
N ARG A 75 12.28 -4.80 -3.24
CA ARG A 75 13.33 -5.67 -3.78
C ARG A 75 13.43 -7.00 -3.03
N LEU A 76 13.38 -6.97 -1.71
CA LEU A 76 13.42 -8.17 -0.85
C LEU A 76 12.27 -9.13 -1.17
N PHE A 77 11.05 -8.60 -1.26
CA PHE A 77 9.83 -9.38 -1.47
C PHE A 77 9.51 -9.63 -2.96
N LYS A 78 10.45 -9.31 -3.86
CA LYS A 78 10.29 -9.45 -5.32
C LYS A 78 9.02 -8.78 -5.84
N LEU A 79 8.70 -7.62 -5.28
CA LEU A 79 7.55 -6.81 -5.64
C LEU A 79 7.92 -5.85 -6.76
N ARG A 80 7.05 -5.76 -7.75
CA ARG A 80 7.11 -4.79 -8.83
C ARG A 80 6.00 -3.76 -8.63
N PRO A 81 6.31 -2.54 -8.18
CA PRO A 81 5.33 -1.46 -8.12
C PRO A 81 5.00 -0.93 -9.51
N THR A 82 3.73 -0.60 -9.71
CA THR A 82 3.21 0.18 -10.84
C THR A 82 2.25 1.24 -10.29
N PHE A 83 2.01 2.30 -11.04
CA PHE A 83 1.21 3.44 -10.57
C PHE A 83 0.15 3.82 -11.59
N ASP A 84 -1.10 3.80 -11.14
CA ASP A 84 -2.23 4.30 -11.91
C ASP A 84 -2.57 5.71 -11.42
N LEU A 85 -2.73 6.65 -12.36
CA LEU A 85 -3.31 7.94 -12.04
C LEU A 85 -4.82 7.76 -11.95
N VAL A 86 -5.36 7.80 -10.74
CA VAL A 86 -6.78 7.56 -10.46
C VAL A 86 -7.59 8.82 -10.74
N ASP A 87 -7.13 9.97 -10.24
CA ASP A 87 -7.76 11.27 -10.46
C ASP A 87 -6.73 12.41 -10.39
N LYS A 88 -7.07 13.53 -11.03
CA LYS A 88 -6.30 14.78 -10.90
C LYS A 88 -7.16 16.03 -11.08
N ILE A 89 -6.77 17.07 -10.37
CA ILE A 89 -7.21 18.44 -10.63
C ILE A 89 -5.98 19.25 -11.03
N ILE A 90 -6.06 19.92 -12.18
CA ILE A 90 -5.03 20.83 -12.68
C ILE A 90 -5.73 22.12 -13.10
N ASP A 91 -5.68 23.12 -12.24
CA ASP A 91 -6.22 24.44 -12.51
C ASP A 91 -5.09 25.48 -12.43
N TYR A 92 -4.82 26.15 -13.55
CA TYR A 92 -3.81 27.22 -13.65
C TYR A 92 -4.39 28.62 -13.39
N GLN A 93 -5.72 28.78 -13.42
CA GLN A 93 -6.39 30.04 -13.10
C GLN A 93 -6.51 30.21 -11.59
N SER A 94 -6.93 29.14 -10.91
CA SER A 94 -6.90 29.02 -9.46
C SER A 94 -5.93 27.89 -9.12
N PRO A 95 -4.69 28.14 -8.67
CA PRO A 95 -3.56 27.18 -8.64
C PRO A 95 -3.79 25.98 -7.71
N LEU A 96 -4.69 25.09 -8.15
CA LEU A 96 -5.11 23.87 -7.50
C LEU A 96 -4.56 22.71 -8.31
N PHE A 97 -3.55 22.08 -7.74
CA PHE A 97 -2.93 20.88 -8.26
C PHE A 97 -3.22 19.77 -7.27
N HIS A 98 -3.93 18.75 -7.71
CA HIS A 98 -4.25 17.57 -6.92
C HIS A 98 -3.92 16.33 -7.75
N TYR A 99 -3.24 15.38 -7.15
CA TYR A 99 -2.92 14.09 -7.76
C TYR A 99 -3.30 12.96 -6.82
N HIS A 100 -4.07 12.01 -7.33
CA HIS A 100 -4.39 10.76 -6.66
C HIS A 100 -3.82 9.61 -7.49
N PHE A 101 -2.85 8.90 -6.90
CA PHE A 101 -2.25 7.72 -7.49
C PHE A 101 -2.61 6.48 -6.70
N ARG A 102 -2.82 5.37 -7.41
CA ARG A 102 -2.85 4.02 -6.84
C ARG A 102 -1.55 3.33 -7.15
N CYS A 103 -0.88 2.80 -6.12
CA CYS A 103 0.24 1.90 -6.29
C CYS A 103 -0.28 0.47 -6.29
N ASN A 104 0.05 -0.30 -7.34
CA ASN A 104 -0.23 -1.72 -7.43
C ASN A 104 1.08 -2.50 -7.32
N LEU A 105 1.15 -3.43 -6.37
CA LEU A 105 2.30 -4.29 -6.14
C LEU A 105 2.06 -5.66 -6.76
N TYR A 106 2.90 -6.02 -7.73
CA TYR A 106 2.84 -7.31 -8.39
C TYR A 106 3.95 -8.23 -7.92
N ARG A 107 3.66 -9.53 -7.77
CA ARG A 107 4.65 -10.58 -7.50
C ARG A 107 4.40 -11.74 -8.46
N PHE A 108 5.38 -12.06 -9.31
CA PHE A 108 5.28 -13.13 -10.31
C PHE A 108 4.07 -13.01 -11.27
N GLY A 109 3.66 -11.79 -11.59
CA GLY A 109 2.51 -11.53 -12.47
C GLY A 109 1.21 -11.27 -11.73
N GLU A 110 1.09 -11.71 -10.48
CA GLU A 110 -0.12 -11.58 -9.66
C GLU A 110 -0.13 -10.26 -8.88
N LEU A 111 -1.30 -9.62 -8.80
CA LEU A 111 -1.51 -8.46 -7.95
C LEU A 111 -1.61 -8.93 -6.49
N VAL A 112 -0.64 -8.54 -5.66
CA VAL A 112 -0.57 -8.97 -4.24
C VAL A 112 -0.98 -7.89 -3.25
N GLY A 113 -1.16 -6.65 -3.73
CA GLY A 113 -1.71 -5.58 -2.92
C GLY A 113 -1.71 -4.26 -3.66
N GLN A 114 -2.51 -3.33 -3.14
CA GLN A 114 -2.67 -2.00 -3.69
C GLN A 114 -2.91 -1.01 -2.57
N ALA A 115 -2.50 0.24 -2.77
CA ALA A 115 -2.84 1.34 -1.89
C ALA A 115 -2.82 2.68 -2.63
N ASP A 116 -3.60 3.62 -2.12
CA ASP A 116 -3.76 4.93 -2.71
C ASP A 116 -2.93 5.98 -1.96
N GLY A 117 -2.46 6.98 -2.70
CA GLY A 117 -1.72 8.11 -2.19
C GLY A 117 -2.12 9.37 -2.93
N LEU A 118 -2.43 10.41 -2.17
CA LEU A 118 -2.91 11.68 -2.68
C LEU A 118 -1.93 12.78 -2.27
N ALA A 119 -1.81 13.82 -3.08
CA ALA A 119 -1.14 15.05 -2.67
C ALA A 119 -1.75 16.26 -3.37
N SER A 120 -1.76 17.41 -2.68
CA SER A 120 -2.36 18.65 -3.19
C SER A 120 -1.52 19.91 -2.93
N SER A 121 -1.61 20.90 -3.82
CA SER A 121 -1.08 22.24 -3.61
C SER A 121 -1.68 22.96 -2.40
N LYS A 122 -2.82 22.48 -1.88
CA LYS A 122 -3.46 23.00 -0.67
C LYS A 122 -2.86 22.48 0.63
N GLU A 123 -1.90 21.55 0.57
CA GLU A 123 -1.14 21.17 1.75
C GLU A 123 -0.14 22.28 2.13
N LYS A 124 -0.02 22.56 3.43
CA LYS A 124 0.78 23.68 3.95
C LYS A 124 2.23 23.69 3.44
N LYS A 125 2.86 22.52 3.32
CA LYS A 125 4.23 22.35 2.79
C LYS A 125 4.38 22.59 1.28
N PHE A 126 3.27 22.55 0.54
CA PHE A 126 3.22 22.74 -0.92
C PHE A 126 2.57 24.05 -1.34
N ASP A 127 2.03 24.82 -0.40
CA ASP A 127 1.63 26.19 -0.66
C ASP A 127 2.88 27.05 -0.89
N ARG A 128 3.11 27.40 -2.15
CA ARG A 128 4.23 28.24 -2.61
C ARG A 128 3.73 29.59 -3.12
N THR A 129 2.62 30.07 -2.58
CA THR A 129 2.13 31.41 -2.86
C THR A 129 3.00 32.44 -2.13
N ASP A 130 3.57 33.39 -2.86
CA ASP A 130 4.36 34.45 -2.28
C ASP A 130 3.47 35.54 -1.63
N LYS A 131 4.11 36.52 -0.97
CA LYS A 131 3.39 37.64 -0.31
C LYS A 131 2.60 38.53 -1.28
N ARG A 132 2.85 38.42 -2.59
CA ARG A 132 2.17 39.17 -3.66
C ARG A 132 1.00 38.37 -4.26
N GLY A 133 0.78 37.14 -3.80
CA GLY A 133 -0.25 36.25 -4.31
C GLY A 133 0.18 35.45 -5.55
N VAL A 134 1.48 35.43 -5.89
CA VAL A 134 1.99 34.69 -7.06
C VAL A 134 2.34 33.27 -6.64
N TYR A 135 1.79 32.28 -7.34
CA TYR A 135 2.05 30.86 -7.09
C TYR A 135 3.27 30.37 -7.88
N ASP A 136 4.24 29.75 -7.20
CA ASP A 136 5.37 29.09 -7.85
C ASP A 136 5.00 27.67 -8.32
N TYR A 137 4.87 27.51 -9.63
CA TYR A 137 4.54 26.23 -10.28
C TYR A 137 5.67 25.19 -10.26
N SER A 138 6.88 25.52 -9.80
CA SER A 138 7.99 24.57 -9.68
C SER A 138 7.66 23.38 -8.76
N VAL A 139 6.73 23.59 -7.82
CA VAL A 139 6.30 22.57 -6.84
C VAL A 139 5.36 21.50 -7.41
N VAL A 140 4.76 21.71 -8.59
CA VAL A 140 3.74 20.80 -9.15
C VAL A 140 4.28 19.38 -9.34
N ASN A 141 5.51 19.23 -9.85
CA ASN A 141 6.16 17.93 -9.99
C ASN A 141 6.43 17.26 -8.62
N THR A 142 6.75 18.07 -7.61
CA THR A 142 6.97 17.58 -6.24
C THR A 142 5.68 17.04 -5.65
N ILE A 143 4.54 17.71 -5.87
CA ILE A 143 3.22 17.24 -5.44
C ILE A 143 2.89 15.90 -6.10
N MET A 144 3.03 15.80 -7.43
CA MET A 144 2.80 14.56 -8.17
C MET A 144 3.67 13.40 -7.65
N LYS A 145 4.97 13.64 -7.46
CA LYS A 145 5.90 12.64 -6.91
C LYS A 145 5.57 12.29 -5.46
N MET A 146 5.04 13.22 -4.67
CA MET A 146 4.60 12.96 -3.30
C MET A 146 3.41 12.01 -3.26
N ALA A 147 2.41 12.20 -4.12
CA ALA A 147 1.26 11.30 -4.21
C ALA A 147 1.71 9.86 -4.52
N GLN A 148 2.60 9.68 -5.50
CA GLN A 148 3.18 8.37 -5.83
C GLN A 148 4.00 7.79 -4.67
N LYS A 149 4.80 8.61 -3.98
CA LYS A 149 5.56 8.19 -2.80
C LYS A 149 4.64 7.64 -1.71
N ARG A 150 3.57 8.38 -1.38
CA ARG A 150 2.59 7.99 -0.37
C ARG A 150 1.90 6.67 -0.74
N ALA A 151 1.49 6.53 -2.00
CA ALA A 151 0.87 5.30 -2.50
C ALA A 151 1.81 4.09 -2.37
N LEU A 152 3.08 4.25 -2.75
CA LEU A 152 4.09 3.19 -2.65
C LEU A 152 4.32 2.75 -1.20
N VAL A 153 4.58 3.70 -0.30
CA VAL A 153 4.85 3.40 1.11
C VAL A 153 3.65 2.69 1.74
N ALA A 154 2.43 3.19 1.50
CA ALA A 154 1.20 2.56 1.97
C ALA A 154 1.08 1.10 1.51
N ALA A 155 1.25 0.86 0.20
CA ALA A 155 1.13 -0.48 -0.36
C ALA A 155 2.19 -1.45 0.21
N VAL A 156 3.42 -0.97 0.39
CA VAL A 156 4.52 -1.77 0.95
C VAL A 156 4.29 -2.11 2.42
N LEU A 157 3.79 -1.16 3.23
CA LEU A 157 3.48 -1.43 4.63
C LEU A 157 2.43 -2.54 4.77
N ILE A 158 1.44 -2.56 3.88
CA ILE A 158 0.38 -3.58 3.82
C ILE A 158 0.97 -4.93 3.38
N VAL A 159 1.60 -4.99 2.20
CA VAL A 159 2.01 -6.25 1.57
C VAL A 159 3.17 -6.93 2.32
N CYS A 160 4.08 -6.16 2.90
CA CYS A 160 5.23 -6.70 3.60
C CYS A 160 4.95 -6.95 5.09
N GLY A 161 3.81 -6.52 5.63
CA GLY A 161 3.57 -6.53 7.08
C GLY A 161 4.51 -5.58 7.84
N ALA A 162 5.09 -4.59 7.15
CA ALA A 162 6.07 -3.67 7.73
C ALA A 162 5.43 -2.62 8.65
N SER A 163 4.10 -2.57 8.72
CA SER A 163 3.34 -1.71 9.64
C SER A 163 3.56 -2.03 11.11
N GLU A 164 4.07 -3.23 11.45
CA GLU A 164 4.54 -3.55 12.80
C GLU A 164 5.69 -2.62 13.22
N TYR A 165 6.63 -2.35 12.32
CA TYR A 165 7.86 -1.58 12.58
C TYR A 165 7.73 -0.11 12.25
N PHE A 166 6.96 0.21 11.20
CA PHE A 166 6.88 1.56 10.66
C PHE A 166 5.45 2.05 10.54
N THR A 167 5.26 3.35 10.64
CA THR A 167 4.02 4.01 10.21
C THR A 167 4.21 4.62 8.83
N GLN A 168 3.09 4.98 8.21
CA GLN A 168 3.09 5.85 7.05
C GLN A 168 3.27 7.30 7.51
N ASP A 169 3.88 8.08 6.62
CA ASP A 169 3.97 9.54 6.67
C ASP A 169 2.56 10.15 6.74
N LEU A 170 2.08 10.43 7.95
CA LEU A 170 0.98 11.35 8.22
C LEU A 170 1.63 12.72 8.32
N ASP A 171 1.89 13.33 7.16
CA ASP A 171 2.66 14.57 7.11
C ASP A 171 2.13 15.65 8.07
N ASP A 172 3.08 16.38 8.66
CA ASP A 172 2.90 17.76 9.13
C ASP A 172 2.69 18.76 7.97
#